data_AF-A0A8J4XYG1-F1
#
_entry.id   AF-A0A8J4XYG1-F1
#
_cell.length_a   1.000
_cell.length_b   1.000
_cell.length_c   1.000
_cell.angle_alpha   90.00
_cell.angle_beta   90.00
_cell.angle_gamma   90.00
#
_symmetry.space_group_name_H-M   'P 1'
#
loop_
_entity.id
_entity.type
_entity.pdbx_description
1 polymer ?
#
loop_
_entity_poly.entity_id
_entity_poly.type
_entity_poly.pdbx_seq_one_letter_code
_entity_poly.pdbx_strand_id
1 'polypeptide(L)'
;MATRSKDFLVVPQTEVIGSKLPSNREVLGVVLHRLQLKKMTLRDVTLAVTPMVAQFWDMARIPMIRKDNIVTKIEKLHREYELLKKGRYRRSEAQISKEKDFEVLLDNLFDVAHGNALTMMTNQEDKEFLLAQREPGRRGRMGGVDSVLAAQETRQSLRWKRPLLSPPANKKRLPLPHLWRSSSPRRRSSSNTSAVVSDEEYGAVGGASPAKRAKRATKNIVSPALAATLDRTKLTDRSATYVLTEAARCLGQNVERLNINRSSIRRQRLKHRAAMASKIREEFRSGTPLVVHWDGKLVMDLTTKEHVDRLPIIISGIGGAQLLAVAKLGSGTGESMRQRWSRPWRHGESRIR
;
A
#
# COMPACT_ATOMS: atom_id res chain seq x y z
N MET A 1 19.04 -1.85 -34.74
CA MET A 1 19.80 -1.75 -33.47
C MET A 1 18.81 -1.70 -32.31
N ALA A 2 18.76 -2.72 -31.47
CA ALA A 2 17.83 -2.76 -30.33
C ALA A 2 18.18 -1.67 -29.32
N THR A 3 17.28 -0.71 -29.12
CA THR A 3 17.37 0.30 -28.06
C THR A 3 17.13 -0.40 -26.73
N ARG A 4 18.19 -0.55 -25.92
CA ARG A 4 18.05 -1.02 -24.53
C ARG A 4 17.20 0.00 -23.75
N SER A 5 16.17 -0.50 -23.08
CA SER A 5 15.26 0.25 -22.20
C SER A 5 16.02 1.13 -21.20
N LYS A 6 15.38 2.19 -20.70
CA LYS A 6 15.90 3.04 -19.61
C LYS A 6 16.24 2.23 -18.35
N ASP A 7 15.59 1.08 -18.19
CA ASP A 7 15.80 0.15 -17.08
C ASP A 7 16.79 -0.94 -17.47
N PHE A 8 18.01 -0.88 -16.94
CA PHE A 8 19.06 -1.89 -17.19
C PHE A 8 18.78 -3.14 -16.36
N LEU A 9 18.43 -4.26 -17.02
CA LEU A 9 18.20 -5.63 -16.49
C LEU A 9 17.10 -5.80 -15.43
N VAL A 10 16.80 -4.79 -14.62
CA VAL A 10 15.86 -4.83 -13.51
C VAL A 10 15.00 -3.56 -13.52
N VAL A 11 13.68 -3.76 -13.48
CA VAL A 11 12.70 -2.67 -13.34
C VAL A 11 12.56 -2.33 -11.85
N PRO A 12 12.64 -1.05 -11.44
CA PRO A 12 12.41 -0.65 -10.06
C PRO A 12 11.02 -1.05 -9.56
N GLN A 13 10.95 -1.65 -8.36
CA GLN A 13 9.70 -2.10 -7.74
C GLN A 13 9.48 -1.41 -6.40
N THR A 14 8.23 -1.13 -6.04
CA THR A 14 7.91 -0.46 -4.77
C THR A 14 8.05 -1.40 -3.58
N GLU A 15 7.62 -2.66 -3.74
CA GLU A 15 7.53 -3.68 -2.71
C GLU A 15 7.76 -5.07 -3.31
N VAL A 16 8.19 -6.03 -2.48
CA VAL A 16 8.19 -7.44 -2.84
C VAL A 16 6.76 -7.94 -2.69
N ILE A 17 6.14 -8.38 -3.79
CA ILE A 17 4.73 -8.81 -3.81
C ILE A 17 4.69 -10.27 -4.25
N GLY A 18 4.12 -11.13 -3.43
CA GLY A 18 3.88 -12.52 -3.81
C GLY A 18 3.65 -13.45 -2.63
N SER A 19 3.34 -14.69 -2.95
CA SER A 19 3.25 -15.80 -2.00
C SER A 19 4.50 -16.70 -2.03
N LYS A 20 5.56 -16.30 -2.74
CA LYS A 20 6.82 -17.04 -2.83
C LYS A 20 7.89 -16.37 -1.98
N LEU A 21 9.00 -17.08 -1.75
CA LEU A 21 10.17 -16.45 -1.17
C LEU A 21 10.77 -15.42 -2.16
N PRO A 22 11.33 -14.29 -1.66
CA PRO A 22 11.84 -13.23 -2.51
C PRO A 22 12.96 -13.69 -3.44
N SER A 23 12.90 -13.28 -4.70
CA SER A 23 13.99 -13.43 -5.67
C SER A 23 15.03 -12.33 -5.56
N ASN A 24 16.21 -12.59 -6.11
CA ASN A 24 17.24 -11.58 -6.31
C ASN A 24 16.71 -10.37 -7.10
N ARG A 25 15.87 -10.61 -8.12
CA ARG A 25 15.21 -9.57 -8.93
C ARG A 25 14.30 -8.66 -8.10
N GLU A 26 13.42 -9.23 -7.28
CA GLU A 26 12.48 -8.47 -6.46
C GLU A 26 13.21 -7.64 -5.40
N VAL A 27 14.18 -8.24 -4.71
CA VAL A 27 14.99 -7.55 -3.70
C VAL A 27 15.78 -6.40 -4.33
N LEU A 28 16.44 -6.63 -5.47
CA LEU A 28 17.18 -5.59 -6.16
C LEU A 28 16.25 -4.50 -6.73
N GLY A 29 15.08 -4.86 -7.25
CA GLY A 29 14.09 -3.91 -7.75
C GLY A 29 13.65 -2.92 -6.67
N VAL A 30 13.44 -3.39 -5.44
CA VAL A 30 13.08 -2.54 -4.30
C VAL A 30 14.24 -1.65 -3.86
N VAL A 31 15.46 -2.18 -3.86
CA VAL A 31 16.67 -1.41 -3.56
C VAL A 31 16.84 -0.26 -4.57
N LEU A 32 16.75 -0.58 -5.87
CA LEU A 32 16.89 0.39 -6.95
C LEU A 32 15.79 1.46 -6.91
N HIS A 33 14.54 1.10 -6.63
CA HIS A 33 13.46 2.07 -6.46
C HIS A 33 13.77 3.08 -5.35
N ARG A 34 14.24 2.62 -4.19
CA ARG A 34 14.55 3.50 -3.05
C ARG A 34 15.79 4.36 -3.31
N LEU A 35 16.80 3.82 -3.97
CA LEU A 35 18.00 4.58 -4.34
C LEU A 35 17.70 5.63 -5.42
N GLN A 36 17.02 5.24 -6.50
CA GLN A 36 16.85 6.08 -7.69
C GLN A 36 15.69 7.07 -7.54
N LEU A 37 14.57 6.66 -6.93
CA LEU A 37 13.36 7.49 -6.84
C LEU A 37 13.23 8.20 -5.49
N LYS A 38 13.67 7.57 -4.39
CA LYS A 38 13.62 8.19 -3.04
C LYS A 38 14.92 8.87 -2.62
N LYS A 39 15.99 8.78 -3.43
CA LYS A 39 17.31 9.40 -3.17
C LYS A 39 17.89 9.09 -1.78
N MET A 40 17.65 7.88 -1.28
CA MET A 40 18.19 7.42 0.01
C MET A 40 19.62 6.90 -0.13
N THR A 41 20.36 6.83 0.98
CA THR A 41 21.70 6.20 0.99
C THR A 41 21.58 4.67 0.91
N LEU A 42 22.60 3.99 0.37
CA LEU A 42 22.61 2.52 0.30
C LEU A 42 22.44 1.89 1.70
N ARG A 43 23.03 2.51 2.72
CA ARG A 43 22.93 2.07 4.11
C ARG A 43 21.50 2.15 4.66
N ASP A 44 20.80 3.25 4.40
CA ASP A 44 19.41 3.39 4.85
C ASP A 44 18.48 2.45 4.10
N VAL A 45 18.75 2.25 2.79
CA VAL A 45 17.97 1.33 1.96
C VAL A 45 18.13 -0.11 2.43
N THR A 46 19.35 -0.58 2.70
CA THR A 46 19.56 -1.96 3.17
C THR A 46 18.92 -2.20 4.53
N LEU A 47 19.05 -1.25 5.47
CA LEU A 47 18.37 -1.31 6.77
C LEU A 47 16.84 -1.37 6.64
N ALA A 48 16.27 -0.67 5.66
CA ALA A 48 14.84 -0.68 5.42
C ALA A 48 14.35 -1.88 4.58
N VAL A 49 15.22 -2.56 3.82
CA VAL A 49 14.87 -3.74 2.99
C VAL A 49 15.02 -5.04 3.76
N THR A 50 16.04 -5.17 4.61
CA THR A 50 16.25 -6.34 5.46
C THR A 50 15.02 -6.79 6.25
N PRO A 51 14.27 -5.92 6.97
CA PRO A 51 13.08 -6.37 7.71
C PRO A 51 11.96 -6.85 6.79
N MET A 52 11.83 -6.27 5.59
CA MET A 52 10.83 -6.72 4.62
C MET A 52 11.18 -8.12 4.10
N VAL A 53 12.44 -8.36 3.73
CA VAL A 53 12.89 -9.70 3.33
C VAL A 53 12.70 -10.69 4.48
N ALA A 54 13.13 -10.33 5.70
CA ALA A 54 12.99 -11.17 6.88
C ALA A 54 11.54 -11.59 7.14
N GLN A 55 10.57 -10.68 6.94
CA GLN A 55 9.15 -10.99 7.12
C GLN A 55 8.67 -12.14 6.23
N PHE A 56 9.11 -12.22 4.96
CA PHE A 56 8.73 -13.33 4.07
C PHE A 56 9.28 -14.68 4.54
N TRP A 57 10.49 -14.68 5.09
CA TRP A 57 11.12 -15.88 5.62
C TRP A 57 10.54 -16.28 6.98
N ASP A 58 10.17 -15.32 7.82
CA ASP A 58 9.43 -15.53 9.07
C ASP A 58 8.04 -16.15 8.79
N MET A 59 7.35 -15.68 7.75
CA MET A 59 6.07 -16.27 7.31
C MET A 59 6.22 -17.74 6.86
N ALA A 60 7.35 -18.07 6.24
CA ALA A 60 7.69 -19.44 5.86
C ALA A 60 8.22 -20.28 7.03
N ARG A 61 8.41 -19.69 8.23
CA ARG A 61 8.96 -20.36 9.44
C ARG A 61 10.35 -20.97 9.22
N ILE A 62 11.12 -20.42 8.30
CA ILE A 62 12.45 -20.94 7.97
C ILE A 62 13.49 -20.18 8.81
N PRO A 63 14.37 -20.89 9.53
CA PRO A 63 15.46 -20.26 10.27
C PRO A 63 16.37 -19.46 9.33
N MET A 64 16.62 -18.20 9.68
CA MET A 64 17.42 -17.27 8.87
C MET A 64 18.83 -17.08 9.42
N ILE A 65 19.73 -16.62 8.55
CA ILE A 65 21.00 -16.01 8.98
C ILE A 65 20.75 -14.69 9.73
N ARG A 66 21.78 -14.22 10.45
CA ARG A 66 21.76 -12.91 11.12
C ARG A 66 21.43 -11.79 10.13
N LYS A 67 20.65 -10.80 10.59
CA LYS A 67 20.22 -9.63 9.80
C LYS A 67 21.40 -8.86 9.17
N ASP A 68 22.54 -8.81 9.85
CA ASP A 68 23.76 -8.17 9.33
C ASP A 68 24.27 -8.87 8.06
N ASN A 69 24.20 -10.20 8.02
CA ASN A 69 24.60 -10.99 6.85
C ASN A 69 23.60 -10.87 5.69
N ILE A 70 22.34 -10.55 5.99
CA ILE A 70 21.34 -10.20 4.96
C ILE A 70 21.73 -8.88 4.30
N VAL A 71 22.10 -7.88 5.10
CA VAL A 71 22.58 -6.58 4.61
C VAL A 71 23.79 -6.76 3.69
N THR A 72 24.80 -7.52 4.10
CA THR A 72 26.00 -7.75 3.27
C THR A 72 25.68 -8.46 1.95
N LYS A 73 24.72 -9.39 1.95
CA LYS A 73 24.22 -10.03 0.72
C LYS A 73 23.53 -9.03 -0.21
N ILE A 74 22.64 -8.17 0.31
CA ILE A 74 21.97 -7.13 -0.49
C ILE A 74 23.01 -6.17 -1.10
N GLU A 75 23.99 -5.74 -0.31
CA GLU A 75 25.07 -4.87 -0.79
C GLU A 75 25.91 -5.53 -1.88
N LYS A 76 26.24 -6.82 -1.73
CA LYS A 76 26.98 -7.59 -2.74
C LYS A 76 26.19 -7.66 -4.06
N LEU A 77 24.91 -8.00 -3.99
CA LEU A 77 24.01 -8.06 -5.15
C LEU A 77 23.94 -6.70 -5.87
N HIS A 78 23.80 -5.61 -5.11
CA HIS A 78 23.78 -4.26 -5.66
C HIS A 78 25.13 -3.85 -6.28
N ARG A 79 26.26 -4.23 -5.67
CA ARG A 79 27.60 -3.99 -6.23
C ARG A 79 27.80 -4.69 -7.57
N GLU A 80 27.41 -5.96 -7.68
CA GLU A 80 27.50 -6.73 -8.93
C GLU A 80 26.66 -6.10 -10.04
N TYR A 81 25.44 -5.68 -9.70
CA TYR A 81 24.58 -4.94 -10.62
C TYR A 81 25.22 -3.63 -11.11
N GLU A 82 25.78 -2.82 -10.21
CA GLU A 82 26.42 -1.55 -10.59
C GLU A 82 27.68 -1.75 -11.45
N LEU A 83 28.46 -2.82 -11.21
CA LEU A 83 29.59 -3.17 -12.06
C LEU A 83 29.15 -3.51 -13.49
N LEU A 84 28.07 -4.30 -13.65
CA LEU A 84 27.51 -4.64 -14.96
C LEU A 84 26.91 -3.41 -15.65
N LYS A 85 26.22 -2.56 -14.90
CA LYS A 85 25.62 -1.33 -15.40
C LYS A 85 26.64 -0.34 -15.94
N LYS A 86 27.84 -0.25 -15.35
CA LYS A 86 28.96 0.55 -15.90
C LYS A 86 29.39 0.06 -17.28
N GLY A 87 29.31 -1.25 -17.52
CA GLY A 87 29.66 -1.91 -18.77
C GLY A 87 28.56 -1.95 -19.83
N ARG A 88 27.37 -1.42 -19.57
CA ARG A 88 26.14 -1.64 -20.37
C ARG A 88 26.21 -1.31 -21.87
N TYR A 89 27.15 -0.46 -22.27
CA TYR A 89 27.35 -0.06 -23.67
C TYR A 89 28.39 -0.93 -24.41
N ARG A 90 29.20 -1.71 -23.67
CA ARG A 90 30.20 -2.60 -24.26
C ARG A 90 29.48 -3.84 -24.83
N ARG A 91 29.74 -4.15 -26.09
CA ARG A 91 29.18 -5.33 -26.79
C ARG A 91 30.18 -6.48 -26.91
N SER A 92 31.12 -6.61 -25.98
CA SER A 92 32.02 -7.77 -25.96
C SER A 92 31.25 -9.03 -25.57
N GLU A 93 31.61 -10.16 -26.16
CA GLU A 93 31.01 -11.46 -25.85
C GLU A 93 31.08 -11.79 -24.35
N ALA A 94 32.22 -11.49 -23.72
CA ALA A 94 32.39 -11.63 -22.27
C ALA A 94 31.41 -10.79 -21.44
N GLN A 95 31.04 -9.58 -21.90
CA GLN A 95 30.06 -8.74 -21.21
C GLN A 95 28.64 -9.31 -21.38
N ILE A 96 28.29 -9.76 -22.58
CA ILE A 96 26.99 -10.38 -22.87
C ILE A 96 26.80 -11.66 -22.06
N SER A 97 27.84 -12.50 -21.97
CA SER A 97 27.83 -13.72 -21.14
C SER A 97 27.56 -13.37 -19.67
N LYS A 98 28.29 -12.39 -19.11
CA LYS A 98 28.10 -11.95 -17.72
C LYS A 98 26.71 -11.37 -17.45
N GLU A 99 26.15 -10.63 -18.40
CA GLU A 99 24.80 -10.08 -18.29
C GLU A 99 23.75 -11.20 -18.31
N LYS A 100 23.92 -12.22 -19.17
CA LYS A 100 23.05 -13.38 -19.24
C LYS A 100 23.14 -14.23 -17.97
N ASP A 101 24.34 -14.47 -17.46
CA ASP A 101 24.56 -15.19 -16.19
C ASP A 101 23.91 -14.44 -15.02
N PHE A 102 23.99 -13.11 -15.03
CA PHE A 102 23.34 -12.28 -14.03
C PHE A 102 21.82 -12.29 -14.16
N GLU A 103 21.26 -12.33 -15.38
CA GLU A 103 19.81 -12.51 -15.59
C GLU A 103 19.29 -13.81 -14.99
N VAL A 104 20.02 -14.92 -15.17
CA VAL A 104 19.69 -16.20 -14.53
C VAL A 104 19.79 -16.08 -13.00
N LEU A 105 20.83 -15.43 -12.50
CA LEU A 105 20.98 -15.18 -11.06
C LEU A 105 19.82 -14.33 -10.50
N LEU A 106 19.30 -13.37 -11.25
CA LEU A 106 18.18 -12.53 -10.81
C LEU A 106 16.89 -13.33 -10.57
N ASP A 107 16.65 -14.37 -11.36
CA ASP A 107 15.43 -15.19 -11.23
C ASP A 107 15.52 -16.23 -10.10
N ASN A 108 16.73 -16.48 -9.60
CA ASN A 108 16.98 -17.36 -8.46
C ASN A 108 16.51 -16.76 -7.13
N LEU A 109 16.36 -17.65 -6.15
CA LEU A 109 16.00 -17.32 -4.77
C LEU A 109 17.04 -16.41 -4.13
N PHE A 110 16.59 -15.34 -3.46
CA PHE A 110 17.43 -14.58 -2.53
C PHE A 110 17.55 -15.38 -1.23
N ASP A 111 18.44 -16.38 -1.22
CA ASP A 111 18.54 -17.35 -0.13
C ASP A 111 19.12 -16.71 1.14
N VAL A 112 18.31 -16.69 2.19
CA VAL A 112 18.63 -16.16 3.53
C VAL A 112 18.52 -17.25 4.59
N ALA A 113 18.29 -18.50 4.18
CA ALA A 113 18.23 -19.63 5.10
C ALA A 113 19.53 -19.76 5.90
N HIS A 114 19.39 -20.14 7.17
CA HIS A 114 20.52 -20.55 7.99
C HIS A 114 21.23 -21.76 7.36
N GLY A 115 22.55 -21.87 7.55
CA GLY A 115 23.32 -22.99 6.97
C GLY A 115 22.77 -24.37 7.38
N ASN A 116 22.27 -24.47 8.61
CA ASN A 116 21.66 -25.68 9.17
C ASN A 116 20.12 -25.65 9.14
N ALA A 117 19.49 -24.83 8.30
CA ALA A 117 18.03 -24.66 8.30
C ALA A 117 17.28 -25.99 8.13
N LEU A 118 17.73 -26.87 7.22
CA LEU A 118 17.10 -28.17 6.97
C LEU A 118 17.15 -29.11 8.19
N THR A 119 18.14 -28.96 9.06
CA THR A 119 18.28 -29.74 10.29
C THR A 119 17.45 -29.14 11.43
N MET A 120 17.36 -27.81 11.48
CA MET A 120 16.58 -27.09 12.50
C MET A 120 15.06 -27.22 12.29
N MET A 121 14.63 -27.42 11.04
CA MET A 121 13.21 -27.59 10.71
C MET A 121 12.75 -29.02 11.03
N THR A 122 11.65 -29.14 11.77
CA THR A 122 11.06 -30.44 12.11
C THR A 122 10.12 -30.93 11.00
N ASN A 123 9.39 -30.03 10.36
CA ASN A 123 8.40 -30.37 9.33
C ASN A 123 9.08 -30.72 8.01
N GLN A 124 8.70 -31.86 7.42
CA GLN A 124 9.23 -32.32 6.14
C GLN A 124 8.73 -31.47 4.95
N GLU A 125 7.46 -31.05 4.98
CA GLU A 125 6.88 -30.18 3.95
C GLU A 125 7.62 -28.84 3.83
N ASP A 126 8.00 -28.23 4.94
CA ASP A 126 8.72 -26.95 4.92
C ASP A 126 10.15 -27.13 4.34
N LYS A 127 10.78 -28.30 4.56
CA LYS A 127 12.08 -28.63 3.95
C LYS A 127 11.97 -28.77 2.44
N GLU A 128 10.96 -29.51 1.99
CA GLU A 128 10.66 -29.70 0.57
C GLU A 128 10.30 -28.38 -0.10
N PHE A 129 9.56 -27.50 0.59
CA PHE A 129 9.29 -26.15 0.12
C PHE A 129 10.58 -25.35 -0.09
N LEU A 130 11.51 -25.35 0.87
CA LEU A 130 12.78 -24.65 0.72
C LEU A 130 13.60 -25.20 -0.46
N LEU A 131 13.64 -26.53 -0.64
CA LEU A 131 14.33 -27.15 -1.78
C LEU A 131 13.68 -26.77 -3.11
N ALA A 132 12.35 -26.83 -3.21
CA ALA A 132 11.60 -26.44 -4.40
C ALA A 132 11.75 -24.94 -4.75
N GLN A 133 11.97 -24.08 -3.76
CA GLN A 133 12.30 -22.67 -3.98
C GLN A 133 13.75 -22.45 -4.43
N ARG A 134 14.68 -23.37 -4.14
CA ARG A 134 16.08 -23.30 -4.62
C ARG A 134 16.25 -23.78 -6.06
N GLU A 135 15.35 -24.64 -6.53
CA GLU A 135 15.32 -25.11 -7.91
C GLU A 135 15.05 -23.98 -8.93
N PRO A 136 15.61 -24.08 -10.15
CA PRO A 136 15.30 -23.13 -11.22
C PRO A 136 13.80 -23.10 -11.50
N GLY A 137 13.22 -21.90 -11.56
CA GLY A 137 11.77 -21.69 -11.70
C GLY A 137 10.99 -21.57 -10.38
N ARG A 138 11.62 -21.81 -9.23
CA ARG A 138 11.08 -21.57 -7.87
C ARG A 138 9.68 -22.15 -7.70
N ARG A 139 9.56 -23.47 -7.71
CA ARG A 139 8.29 -24.18 -7.65
C ARG A 139 7.70 -24.12 -6.23
N GLY A 140 6.38 -24.00 -6.14
CA GLY A 140 5.67 -23.86 -4.86
C GLY A 140 5.35 -22.42 -4.48
N ARG A 141 4.37 -22.26 -3.61
CA ARG A 141 3.87 -21.00 -3.05
C ARG A 141 3.46 -21.25 -1.60
N MET A 142 3.69 -20.29 -0.71
CA MET A 142 3.14 -20.30 0.64
C MET A 142 1.61 -20.32 0.57
N GLY A 143 0.99 -21.25 1.29
CA GLY A 143 -0.46 -21.35 1.45
C GLY A 143 -1.02 -20.32 2.43
N GLY A 144 -2.33 -20.41 2.71
CA GLY A 144 -2.94 -19.60 3.76
C GLY A 144 -2.38 -19.96 5.14
N VAL A 145 -2.37 -18.99 6.06
CA VAL A 145 -1.94 -19.21 7.45
C VAL A 145 -2.87 -20.22 8.11
N ASP A 146 -2.33 -21.34 8.60
CA ASP A 146 -3.07 -22.28 9.43
C ASP A 146 -3.42 -21.61 10.77
N SER A 147 -4.70 -21.26 10.91
CA SER A 147 -5.25 -20.56 12.08
C SER A 147 -5.04 -21.32 13.39
N VAL A 148 -5.00 -22.65 13.35
CA VAL A 148 -4.86 -23.50 14.55
C VAL A 148 -3.42 -23.47 15.05
N LEU A 149 -2.47 -23.66 14.14
CA LEU A 149 -1.03 -23.62 14.44
C LEU A 149 -0.61 -22.21 14.91
N ALA A 150 -1.11 -21.15 14.26
CA ALA A 150 -0.86 -19.77 14.67
C ALA A 150 -1.40 -19.45 16.08
N ALA A 151 -2.56 -20.00 16.46
CA ALA A 151 -3.12 -19.84 17.80
C ALA A 151 -2.28 -20.55 18.88
N GLN A 152 -1.67 -21.69 18.55
CA GLN A 152 -0.79 -22.41 19.47
C GLN A 152 0.52 -21.64 19.71
N GLU A 153 1.15 -21.10 18.67
CA GLU A 153 2.39 -20.34 18.77
C GLU A 153 2.22 -19.00 19.48
N THR A 154 1.12 -18.29 19.21
CA THR A 154 0.78 -17.07 19.96
C THR A 154 0.61 -17.39 21.45
N ARG A 155 -0.06 -18.48 21.79
CA ARG A 155 -0.19 -18.95 23.19
C ARG A 155 1.18 -19.31 23.81
N GLN A 156 2.04 -20.00 23.07
CA GLN A 156 3.40 -20.36 23.54
C GLN A 156 4.29 -19.11 23.73
N SER A 157 4.27 -18.17 22.79
CA SER A 157 5.05 -16.93 22.88
C SER A 157 4.58 -16.04 24.03
N LEU A 158 3.26 -15.97 24.30
CA LEU A 158 2.72 -15.27 25.47
C LEU A 158 3.14 -15.92 26.79
N ARG A 159 3.20 -17.26 26.84
CA ARG A 159 3.72 -17.99 28.00
C ARG A 159 5.20 -17.67 28.25
N TRP A 160 6.01 -17.61 27.20
CA TRP A 160 7.43 -17.26 27.29
C TRP A 160 7.67 -15.80 27.68
N LYS A 161 6.81 -14.87 27.24
CA LYS A 161 6.94 -13.43 27.55
C LYS A 161 6.41 -13.04 28.93
N ARG A 162 5.55 -13.86 29.56
CA ARG A 162 4.97 -13.60 30.90
C ARG A 162 6.00 -13.36 32.02
N PRO A 163 7.08 -14.12 32.14
CA PRO A 163 8.13 -13.88 33.14
C PRO A 163 8.88 -12.55 32.94
N LEU A 164 9.02 -12.07 31.69
CA LEU A 164 9.77 -10.84 31.36
C LEU A 164 8.97 -9.55 31.60
N LEU A 165 7.64 -9.64 31.68
CA LEU A 165 6.72 -8.52 31.92
C LEU A 165 6.33 -8.38 33.40
N SER A 166 6.77 -9.31 34.26
CA SER A 166 6.51 -9.28 35.69
C SER A 166 7.57 -8.39 36.38
N PRO A 167 7.20 -7.26 37.02
CA PRO A 167 8.18 -6.47 37.76
C PRO A 167 8.75 -7.27 38.95
N PRO A 168 10.04 -7.07 39.32
CA PRO A 168 10.65 -7.82 40.41
C PRO A 168 9.89 -7.54 41.71
N ALA A 169 9.32 -8.59 42.30
CA ALA A 169 8.58 -8.52 43.55
C ALA A 169 9.53 -8.19 44.72
N ASN A 170 9.76 -6.89 44.96
CA ASN A 170 10.46 -6.43 46.16
C ASN A 170 9.51 -6.51 47.35
N LYS A 171 9.68 -7.54 48.19
CA LYS A 171 8.92 -7.72 49.43
C LYS A 171 9.40 -6.71 50.48
N LYS A 172 8.66 -5.61 50.64
CA LYS A 172 8.59 -4.88 51.92
C LYS A 172 7.12 -4.67 52.28
N ARG A 173 6.62 -5.53 53.16
CA ARG A 173 5.29 -5.42 53.78
C ARG A 173 5.32 -4.25 54.77
N LEU A 174 4.46 -3.25 54.58
CA LEU A 174 4.05 -2.30 55.61
C LEU A 174 2.78 -2.85 56.30
N PRO A 175 2.67 -2.82 57.64
CA PRO A 175 1.51 -3.36 58.34
C PRO A 175 0.37 -2.34 58.38
N LEU A 176 -0.80 -2.75 57.89
CA LEU A 176 -2.06 -2.02 58.09
C LEU A 176 -2.65 -2.36 59.47
N PRO A 177 -3.15 -1.38 60.25
CA PRO A 177 -3.79 -1.67 61.53
C PRO A 177 -5.19 -2.26 61.35
N HIS A 178 -5.40 -3.33 62.11
CA HIS A 178 -6.63 -3.92 62.63
C HIS A 178 -7.89 -3.03 62.71
N LEU A 179 -9.04 -3.62 62.34
CA LEU A 179 -10.31 -3.61 63.09
C LEU A 179 -11.21 -4.77 62.57
N TRP A 180 -11.08 -5.93 63.22
CA TRP A 180 -12.13 -6.80 63.82
C TRP A 180 -13.59 -6.67 63.31
N ARG A 181 -14.44 -7.70 63.11
CA ARG A 181 -14.52 -9.09 63.62
C ARG A 181 -15.54 -9.91 62.81
N SER A 182 -15.29 -11.22 62.74
CA SER A 182 -16.20 -12.40 62.71
C SER A 182 -17.53 -12.34 61.94
N SER A 183 -17.85 -13.33 61.10
CA SER A 183 -17.93 -14.75 61.49
C SER A 183 -17.72 -15.72 60.31
N SER A 184 -17.09 -16.86 60.59
CA SER A 184 -17.03 -18.09 59.78
C SER A 184 -17.41 -19.23 60.74
N PRO A 185 -18.04 -20.36 60.32
CA PRO A 185 -17.34 -21.32 59.44
C PRO A 185 -18.21 -22.31 58.61
N ARG A 186 -17.72 -22.79 57.45
CA ARG A 186 -17.34 -24.22 57.22
C ARG A 186 -17.16 -24.57 55.73
N ARG A 187 -15.93 -25.05 55.47
CA ARG A 187 -15.45 -26.05 54.50
C ARG A 187 -16.49 -26.87 53.69
N ARG A 188 -16.28 -27.00 52.37
CA ARG A 188 -15.56 -28.14 51.73
C ARG A 188 -15.39 -27.93 50.22
N SER A 189 -14.46 -28.70 49.66
CA SER A 189 -13.70 -28.53 48.43
C SER A 189 -14.43 -28.83 47.10
N SER A 190 -13.79 -28.34 46.03
CA SER A 190 -13.62 -28.92 44.68
C SER A 190 -14.85 -29.20 43.80
N SER A 191 -14.93 -28.52 42.65
CA SER A 191 -14.66 -29.11 41.32
C SER A 191 -15.12 -28.15 40.20
N ASN A 192 -14.46 -28.25 39.05
CA ASN A 192 -14.79 -27.54 37.81
C ASN A 192 -16.28 -27.62 37.46
N THR A 193 -16.85 -26.57 36.88
CA THR A 193 -17.73 -26.68 35.71
C THR A 193 -17.95 -25.31 35.06
N SER A 194 -17.72 -25.28 33.76
CA SER A 194 -18.09 -24.23 32.83
C SER A 194 -19.61 -24.10 32.75
N ALA A 195 -20.14 -22.90 32.99
CA ALA A 195 -21.54 -22.60 32.78
C ALA A 195 -21.86 -22.58 31.28
N VAL A 196 -22.63 -23.59 30.89
CA VAL A 196 -23.44 -23.70 29.68
C VAL A 196 -24.62 -22.74 29.83
N VAL A 197 -24.97 -22.00 28.78
CA VAL A 197 -26.32 -21.41 28.65
C VAL A 197 -26.89 -21.90 27.33
N SER A 198 -27.70 -22.94 27.50
CA SER A 198 -28.73 -23.59 26.70
C SER A 198 -28.86 -23.29 25.19
N ASP A 199 -28.65 -24.36 24.42
CA ASP A 199 -29.42 -24.71 23.23
C ASP A 199 -30.90 -24.97 23.60
N GLU A 200 -31.82 -24.57 22.72
CA GLU A 200 -32.97 -25.42 22.39
C GLU A 200 -33.19 -25.42 20.87
N GLU A 201 -32.88 -26.57 20.28
CA GLU A 201 -33.32 -27.02 18.97
C GLU A 201 -34.51 -27.96 19.17
N TYR A 202 -35.65 -27.71 18.52
CA TYR A 202 -36.49 -28.77 17.93
C TYR A 202 -37.38 -28.15 16.84
N GLY A 203 -37.28 -28.70 15.63
CA GLY A 203 -38.00 -28.23 14.46
C GLY A 203 -39.44 -28.73 14.35
N ALA A 204 -40.26 -27.99 13.61
CA ALA A 204 -41.39 -28.52 12.84
C ALA A 204 -41.88 -27.47 11.81
N VAL A 205 -41.82 -27.87 10.54
CA VAL A 205 -42.82 -27.70 9.46
C VAL A 205 -43.61 -26.37 9.38
N GLY A 206 -43.49 -25.72 8.22
CA GLY A 206 -44.63 -25.04 7.57
C GLY A 206 -44.46 -23.55 7.32
N GLY A 207 -44.49 -23.17 6.05
CA GLY A 207 -44.79 -21.79 5.64
C GLY A 207 -43.75 -21.15 4.73
N ALA A 208 -43.83 -21.47 3.44
CA ALA A 208 -43.22 -20.65 2.40
C ALA A 208 -43.70 -19.19 2.54
N SER A 209 -42.79 -18.28 2.85
CA SER A 209 -42.98 -16.84 2.65
C SER A 209 -41.89 -16.35 1.71
N PRO A 210 -42.22 -15.80 0.53
CA PRO A 210 -41.21 -15.32 -0.39
C PRO A 210 -40.48 -14.14 0.24
N ALA A 211 -39.17 -14.25 0.41
CA ALA A 211 -38.32 -13.13 0.84
C ALA A 211 -38.59 -11.94 -0.09
N LYS A 212 -39.23 -10.89 0.45
CA LYS A 212 -39.47 -9.64 -0.29
C LYS A 212 -38.12 -9.10 -0.72
N ARG A 213 -37.80 -9.16 -2.02
CA ARG A 213 -36.62 -8.52 -2.62
C ARG A 213 -36.54 -7.08 -2.08
N ALA A 214 -35.43 -6.73 -1.44
CA ALA A 214 -35.20 -5.37 -0.94
C ALA A 214 -35.39 -4.38 -2.10
N LYS A 215 -36.39 -3.51 -1.98
CA LYS A 215 -36.68 -2.50 -3.02
C LYS A 215 -35.48 -1.56 -3.10
N ARG A 216 -34.76 -1.63 -4.22
CA ARG A 216 -33.59 -0.77 -4.47
C ARG A 216 -34.01 0.70 -4.43
N ALA A 217 -33.32 1.52 -3.63
CA ALA A 217 -33.57 2.95 -3.52
C ALA A 217 -33.63 3.62 -4.91
N THR A 218 -34.72 4.33 -5.21
CA THR A 218 -34.99 4.86 -6.56
C THR A 218 -34.78 6.37 -6.69
N LYS A 219 -34.82 7.13 -5.59
CA LYS A 219 -34.79 8.60 -5.66
C LYS A 219 -33.37 9.12 -5.80
N ASN A 220 -33.04 9.70 -6.95
CA ASN A 220 -31.76 10.37 -7.18
C ASN A 220 -31.77 11.76 -6.52
N ILE A 221 -30.90 11.97 -5.53
CA ILE A 221 -30.75 13.25 -4.84
C ILE A 221 -29.65 14.14 -5.42
N VAL A 222 -28.79 13.60 -6.28
CA VAL A 222 -27.62 14.33 -6.81
C VAL A 222 -28.05 15.16 -8.00
N SER A 223 -28.46 16.40 -7.72
CA SER A 223 -28.73 17.41 -8.73
C SER A 223 -27.42 17.93 -9.36
N PRO A 224 -27.48 18.55 -10.56
CA PRO A 224 -26.32 19.23 -11.14
C PRO A 224 -25.69 20.27 -10.19
N ALA A 225 -26.53 21.04 -9.49
CA ALA A 225 -26.08 22.00 -8.49
C ALA A 225 -25.36 21.33 -7.32
N LEU A 226 -25.90 20.22 -6.79
CA LEU A 226 -25.25 19.46 -5.74
C LEU A 226 -23.94 18.81 -6.23
N ALA A 227 -23.88 18.31 -7.46
CA ALA A 227 -22.65 17.81 -8.04
C ALA A 227 -21.58 18.91 -8.17
N ALA A 228 -21.98 20.12 -8.58
CA ALA A 228 -21.10 21.28 -8.66
C ALA A 228 -20.58 21.71 -7.28
N THR A 229 -21.42 21.73 -6.25
CA THR A 229 -20.98 22.08 -4.89
C THR A 229 -20.01 21.05 -4.33
N LEU A 230 -20.26 19.75 -4.53
CA LEU A 230 -19.33 18.68 -4.13
C LEU A 230 -17.96 18.79 -4.83
N ASP A 231 -17.94 19.21 -6.10
CA ASP A 231 -16.69 19.46 -6.84
C ASP A 231 -15.94 20.69 -6.31
N ARG A 232 -16.66 21.79 -6.03
CA ARG A 232 -16.09 23.03 -5.47
C ARG A 232 -15.53 22.84 -4.06
N THR A 233 -16.24 22.12 -3.20
CA THR A 233 -15.82 21.80 -1.83
C THR A 233 -14.80 20.66 -1.76
N LYS A 234 -14.42 20.09 -2.90
CA LYS A 234 -13.40 19.04 -3.03
C LYS A 234 -13.71 17.79 -2.20
N LEU A 235 -14.99 17.51 -1.95
CA LEU A 235 -15.40 16.32 -1.22
C LEU A 235 -15.14 15.07 -2.07
N THR A 236 -14.55 14.05 -1.43
CA THR A 236 -14.41 12.72 -2.04
C THR A 236 -15.78 12.07 -2.18
N ASP A 237 -15.95 11.15 -3.13
CA ASP A 237 -17.23 10.44 -3.29
C ASP A 237 -17.67 9.69 -2.02
N ARG A 238 -16.70 9.23 -1.20
CA ARG A 238 -16.97 8.59 0.10
C ARG A 238 -17.35 9.62 1.17
N SER A 239 -16.64 10.73 1.26
CA SER A 239 -16.99 11.81 2.20
C SER A 239 -18.38 12.37 1.88
N ALA A 240 -18.70 12.51 0.59
CA ALA A 240 -20.02 12.94 0.13
C ALA A 240 -21.13 11.96 0.57
N THR A 241 -20.90 10.64 0.54
CA THR A 241 -21.91 9.68 1.05
C THR A 241 -22.21 9.91 2.52
N TYR A 242 -21.19 10.10 3.37
CA TYR A 242 -21.41 10.35 4.80
C TYR A 242 -22.17 11.65 5.04
N VAL A 243 -21.71 12.76 4.44
CA VAL A 243 -22.34 14.08 4.62
C VAL A 243 -23.78 14.07 4.15
N LEU A 244 -24.08 13.47 3.00
CA LEU A 244 -25.45 13.41 2.47
C LEU A 244 -26.35 12.49 3.29
N THR A 245 -25.80 11.42 3.86
CA THR A 245 -26.56 10.49 4.71
C THR A 245 -26.97 11.15 6.02
N GLU A 246 -26.03 11.82 6.69
CA GLU A 246 -26.32 12.56 7.91
C GLU A 246 -27.27 13.73 7.65
N ALA A 247 -27.05 14.50 6.59
CA ALA A 247 -27.95 15.59 6.21
C ALA A 247 -29.37 15.08 5.92
N ALA A 248 -29.52 13.95 5.22
CA ALA A 248 -30.82 13.35 4.98
C ALA A 248 -31.51 12.93 6.29
N ARG A 249 -30.75 12.35 7.25
CA ARG A 249 -31.29 11.96 8.55
C ARG A 249 -31.74 13.17 9.37
N CYS A 250 -30.93 14.23 9.43
CA CYS A 250 -31.29 15.47 10.12
C CYS A 250 -32.54 16.14 9.55
N LEU A 251 -32.77 16.00 8.24
CA LEU A 251 -33.96 16.52 7.54
C LEU A 251 -35.17 15.56 7.60
N GLY A 252 -35.12 14.49 8.39
CA GLY A 252 -36.20 13.52 8.54
C GLY A 252 -36.46 12.66 7.29
N GLN A 253 -35.52 12.60 6.35
CA GLN A 253 -35.66 11.80 5.13
C GLN A 253 -35.26 10.35 5.38
N ASN A 254 -36.03 9.41 4.85
CA ASN A 254 -35.69 7.99 4.94
C ASN A 254 -34.54 7.65 3.97
N VAL A 255 -33.36 7.38 4.53
CA VAL A 255 -32.12 7.08 3.80
C VAL A 255 -32.26 5.87 2.87
N GLU A 256 -33.04 4.86 3.24
CA GLU A 256 -33.23 3.64 2.44
C GLU A 256 -33.96 3.90 1.12
N ARG A 257 -34.69 5.02 1.03
CA ARG A 257 -35.39 5.42 -0.20
C ARG A 257 -34.52 6.28 -1.13
N LEU A 258 -33.37 6.77 -0.64
CA LEU A 258 -32.48 7.67 -1.36
C LEU A 258 -31.32 6.92 -2.00
N ASN A 259 -30.96 7.28 -3.25
CA ASN A 259 -29.85 6.66 -3.96
C ASN A 259 -28.49 7.28 -3.56
N ILE A 260 -28.14 7.18 -2.27
CA ILE A 260 -26.89 7.69 -1.69
C ILE A 260 -25.82 6.60 -1.71
N ASN A 261 -25.42 6.18 -2.92
CA ASN A 261 -24.29 5.26 -3.08
C ASN A 261 -23.11 6.00 -3.71
N ARG A 262 -21.89 5.68 -3.28
CA ARG A 262 -20.63 6.21 -3.81
C ARG A 262 -20.59 6.14 -5.34
N SER A 263 -20.98 5.00 -5.92
CA SER A 263 -20.99 4.81 -7.37
C SER A 263 -22.03 5.68 -8.07
N SER A 264 -23.18 5.92 -7.44
CA SER A 264 -24.23 6.80 -7.97
C SER A 264 -23.76 8.26 -7.99
N ILE A 265 -23.21 8.74 -6.86
CA ILE A 265 -22.63 10.09 -6.73
C ILE A 265 -21.52 10.29 -7.76
N ARG A 266 -20.59 9.33 -7.88
CA ARG A 266 -19.52 9.40 -8.88
C ARG A 266 -20.07 9.52 -10.30
N ARG A 267 -21.05 8.69 -10.67
CA ARG A 267 -21.69 8.73 -12.00
C ARG A 267 -22.34 10.08 -12.28
N GLN A 268 -23.08 10.63 -11.31
CA GLN A 268 -23.74 11.92 -11.48
C GLN A 268 -22.74 13.07 -11.59
N ARG A 269 -21.65 13.06 -10.80
CA ARG A 269 -20.54 14.02 -10.94
C ARG A 269 -19.89 13.93 -12.32
N LEU A 270 -19.63 12.73 -12.83
CA LEU A 270 -19.07 12.54 -14.17
C LEU A 270 -20.01 13.06 -15.27
N LYS A 271 -21.31 12.76 -15.16
CA LYS A 271 -22.33 13.27 -16.08
C LYS A 271 -22.37 14.79 -16.09
N HIS A 272 -22.33 15.41 -14.91
CA HIS A 272 -22.31 16.87 -14.78
C HIS A 272 -21.04 17.49 -15.37
N ARG A 273 -19.86 16.91 -15.11
CA ARG A 273 -18.60 17.40 -15.71
C ARG A 273 -18.60 17.28 -17.23
N ALA A 274 -19.16 16.21 -17.78
CA ALA A 274 -19.29 16.04 -19.23
C ALA A 274 -20.21 17.12 -19.83
N ALA A 275 -21.38 17.34 -19.23
CA ALA A 275 -22.31 18.38 -19.67
C ALA A 275 -21.69 19.79 -19.58
N MET A 276 -20.97 20.08 -18.50
CA MET A 276 -20.25 21.34 -18.33
C MET A 276 -19.15 21.50 -19.39
N ALA A 277 -18.40 20.45 -19.70
CA ALA A 277 -17.38 20.49 -20.74
C ALA A 277 -17.98 20.73 -22.13
N SER A 278 -19.13 20.13 -22.45
CA SER A 278 -19.85 20.42 -23.71
C SER A 278 -20.31 21.88 -23.76
N LYS A 279 -20.91 22.38 -22.67
CA LYS A 279 -21.34 23.78 -22.57
C LYS A 279 -20.18 24.75 -22.77
N ILE A 280 -19.03 24.50 -22.12
CA ILE A 280 -17.82 25.30 -22.30
C ILE A 280 -17.36 25.26 -23.76
N ARG A 281 -17.38 24.11 -24.44
CA ARG A 281 -17.01 24.02 -25.85
C ARG A 281 -17.94 24.81 -26.77
N GLU A 282 -19.24 24.82 -26.47
CA GLU A 282 -20.24 25.57 -27.23
C GLU A 282 -20.12 27.08 -27.01
N GLU A 283 -19.88 27.50 -25.77
CA GLU A 283 -19.67 28.89 -25.37
C GLU A 283 -18.31 29.43 -25.84
N PHE A 284 -17.29 28.58 -25.89
CA PHE A 284 -15.94 28.95 -26.29
C PHE A 284 -15.83 29.05 -27.82
N ARG A 285 -16.33 30.15 -28.37
CA ARG A 285 -16.09 30.57 -29.76
C ARG A 285 -15.04 31.67 -29.76
N SER A 286 -13.77 31.30 -29.88
CA SER A 286 -12.72 32.29 -30.14
C SER A 286 -12.76 32.64 -31.63
N GLY A 287 -13.09 33.90 -31.94
CA GLY A 287 -13.05 34.42 -33.32
C GLY A 287 -11.63 34.60 -33.87
N THR A 288 -10.62 34.26 -33.07
CA THR A 288 -9.19 34.39 -33.39
C THR A 288 -8.45 33.12 -32.98
N PRO A 289 -7.47 32.66 -33.76
CA PRO A 289 -6.63 31.54 -33.33
C PRO A 289 -5.89 31.90 -32.05
N LEU A 290 -6.01 31.04 -31.04
CA LEU A 290 -5.30 31.14 -29.78
C LEU A 290 -4.19 30.08 -29.74
N VAL A 291 -2.98 30.49 -29.34
CA VAL A 291 -1.85 29.58 -29.18
C VAL A 291 -1.66 29.32 -27.68
N VAL A 292 -1.67 28.05 -27.30
CA VAL A 292 -1.37 27.63 -25.93
C VAL A 292 0.10 27.25 -25.84
N HIS A 293 0.87 28.04 -25.10
CA HIS A 293 2.26 27.75 -24.77
C HIS A 293 2.33 27.10 -23.39
N TRP A 294 3.10 26.03 -23.31
CA TRP A 294 3.25 25.18 -22.14
C TRP A 294 4.63 24.55 -22.18
N ASP A 295 5.60 25.18 -21.50
CA ASP A 295 6.97 24.68 -21.45
C ASP A 295 7.45 24.63 -20.01
N GLY A 296 8.22 23.60 -19.67
CA GLY A 296 8.75 23.43 -18.33
C GLY A 296 9.88 24.41 -18.06
N LYS A 297 9.82 25.10 -16.92
CA LYS A 297 10.90 25.98 -16.47
C LYS A 297 11.32 25.62 -15.04
N LEU A 298 12.62 25.49 -14.82
CA LEU A 298 13.18 25.29 -13.50
C LEU A 298 13.22 26.64 -12.76
N VAL A 299 12.44 26.78 -11.69
CA VAL A 299 12.32 28.03 -10.92
C VAL A 299 12.49 27.72 -9.44
N MET A 300 13.11 28.63 -8.69
CA MET A 300 13.23 28.49 -7.23
C MET A 300 11.83 28.44 -6.59
N ASP A 301 11.64 27.56 -5.62
CA ASP A 301 10.37 27.47 -4.92
C ASP A 301 10.15 28.68 -3.99
N LEU A 302 8.88 29.03 -3.77
CA LEU A 302 8.54 30.17 -2.90
C LEU A 302 8.70 29.82 -1.42
N THR A 303 8.55 28.53 -1.09
CA THR A 303 8.60 28.02 0.29
C THR A 303 9.94 27.37 0.66
N THR A 304 10.70 26.89 -0.32
CA THR A 304 11.99 26.21 -0.11
C THR A 304 13.05 26.83 -1.00
N LYS A 305 14.32 26.83 -0.57
CA LYS A 305 15.46 27.30 -1.39
C LYS A 305 15.83 26.30 -2.52
N GLU A 306 14.91 25.41 -2.88
CA GLU A 306 15.15 24.38 -3.88
C GLU A 306 14.62 24.83 -5.24
N HIS A 307 15.32 24.44 -6.30
CA HIS A 307 14.82 24.60 -7.66
C HIS A 307 13.79 23.52 -7.97
N VAL A 308 12.61 23.92 -8.44
CA VAL A 308 11.54 23.01 -8.81
C VAL A 308 11.05 23.28 -10.22
N ASP A 309 10.76 22.20 -10.94
CA ASP A 309 10.14 22.28 -12.26
C ASP A 309 8.73 22.86 -12.15
N ARG A 310 8.49 23.95 -12.87
CA ARG A 310 7.18 24.60 -12.97
C ARG A 310 6.71 24.57 -14.42
N LEU A 311 5.41 24.38 -14.62
CA LEU A 311 4.76 24.38 -15.92
C LEU A 311 3.87 25.62 -16.03
N PRO A 312 4.40 26.76 -16.52
CA PRO A 312 3.58 27.87 -16.97
C PRO A 312 2.70 27.45 -18.15
N ILE A 313 1.46 27.92 -18.13
CA ILE A 313 0.52 27.77 -19.24
C ILE A 313 0.05 29.15 -19.62
N ILE A 314 0.41 29.54 -20.84
CA ILE A 314 0.18 30.86 -21.39
C ILE A 314 -0.72 30.69 -22.60
N ILE A 315 -1.72 31.54 -22.72
CA ILE A 315 -2.52 31.67 -23.94
C ILE A 315 -2.12 32.99 -24.61
N SER A 316 -1.70 32.91 -25.86
CA SER A 316 -1.41 34.08 -26.70
C SER A 316 -2.41 34.19 -27.85
N GLY A 317 -2.77 35.42 -28.19
CA GLY A 317 -3.70 35.74 -29.27
C GLY A 317 -3.57 37.19 -29.72
N ILE A 318 -4.49 37.63 -30.58
CA ILE A 318 -4.56 39.04 -31.02
C ILE A 318 -5.01 39.88 -29.81
N GLY A 319 -4.09 40.67 -29.25
CA GLY A 319 -4.32 41.46 -28.03
C GLY A 319 -3.36 41.12 -26.87
N GLY A 320 -2.47 40.13 -27.03
CA GLY A 320 -1.39 39.87 -26.08
C GLY A 320 -1.34 38.43 -25.57
N ALA A 321 -0.49 38.20 -24.56
CA ALA A 321 -0.34 36.91 -23.90
C ALA A 321 -0.84 36.99 -22.45
N GLN A 322 -1.65 36.01 -22.05
CA GLN A 322 -2.16 35.87 -20.70
C GLN A 322 -1.62 34.59 -20.06
N LEU A 323 -0.98 34.72 -18.90
CA LEU A 323 -0.59 33.59 -18.07
C LEU A 323 -1.84 33.07 -17.33
N LEU A 324 -2.25 31.84 -17.62
CA LEU A 324 -3.39 31.22 -16.93
C LEU A 324 -2.98 30.66 -15.57
N ALA A 325 -1.83 29.98 -15.54
CA ALA A 325 -1.39 29.26 -14.36
C ALA A 325 0.08 28.84 -14.44
N VAL A 326 0.65 28.56 -13.27
CA VAL A 326 2.00 28.01 -13.10
C VAL A 326 1.94 26.83 -12.14
N ALA A 327 1.88 25.61 -12.67
CA ALA A 327 1.77 24.41 -11.84
C ALA A 327 3.15 23.90 -11.40
N LYS A 328 3.30 23.52 -10.13
CA LYS A 328 4.51 22.83 -9.63
C LYS A 328 4.51 21.38 -10.10
N LEU A 329 5.59 20.92 -10.72
CA LEU A 329 5.79 19.55 -11.16
C LEU A 329 6.73 18.80 -10.22
N GLY A 330 6.58 17.48 -10.14
CA GLY A 330 7.52 16.61 -9.43
C GLY A 330 8.82 16.35 -10.21
N SER A 331 8.77 16.53 -11.54
CA SER A 331 9.94 16.53 -12.43
C SER A 331 9.60 17.19 -13.78
N GLY A 332 10.59 17.72 -14.48
CA GLY A 332 10.47 18.35 -15.81
C GLY A 332 10.34 17.36 -16.97
N THR A 333 10.06 16.08 -16.69
CA THR A 333 9.89 15.07 -17.74
C THR A 333 8.57 15.27 -18.49
N GLY A 334 8.57 14.98 -19.80
CA GLY A 334 7.35 15.01 -20.62
C GLY A 334 6.24 14.11 -20.08
N GLU A 335 6.58 13.04 -19.36
CA GLU A 335 5.61 12.19 -18.66
C GLU A 335 4.95 12.90 -17.47
N SER A 336 5.73 13.60 -16.64
CA SER A 336 5.19 14.40 -15.52
C SER A 336 4.31 15.55 -16.01
N MET A 337 4.70 16.17 -17.13
CA MET A 337 3.86 17.14 -17.83
C MET A 337 2.56 16.46 -18.28
N ARG A 338 2.61 15.37 -19.05
CA ARG A 338 1.41 14.64 -19.50
C ARG A 338 0.48 14.23 -18.35
N GLN A 339 1.04 13.69 -17.26
CA GLN A 339 0.26 13.30 -16.09
C GLN A 339 -0.45 14.50 -15.44
N ARG A 340 0.16 15.69 -15.45
CA ARG A 340 -0.49 16.92 -14.98
C ARG A 340 -1.74 17.26 -15.80
N TRP A 341 -1.70 17.09 -17.11
CA TRP A 341 -2.85 17.37 -18.00
C TRP A 341 -3.98 16.36 -17.86
N SER A 342 -3.65 15.12 -17.53
CA SER A 342 -4.65 14.08 -17.26
C SER A 342 -5.41 14.30 -15.94
N ARG A 343 -4.97 15.23 -15.07
CA ARG A 343 -5.61 15.51 -13.77
C ARG A 343 -6.55 16.71 -13.89
N PRO A 344 -7.75 16.66 -13.26
CA PRO A 344 -8.63 17.82 -13.18
C PRO A 344 -7.90 19.01 -12.54
N TRP A 345 -8.00 20.18 -13.19
CA TRP A 345 -7.42 21.42 -12.72
C TRP A 345 -7.88 21.74 -11.29
N ARG A 346 -6.91 21.93 -10.39
CA ARG A 346 -7.17 22.32 -9.00
C ARG A 346 -7.08 23.84 -8.90
N HIS A 347 -8.21 24.52 -8.76
CA HIS A 347 -8.22 25.93 -8.32
C HIS A 347 -7.56 26.00 -6.92
N GLY A 348 -6.39 26.63 -6.85
CA GLY A 348 -5.53 26.74 -5.67
C GLY A 348 -4.02 26.70 -5.94
N GLU A 349 -3.58 26.26 -7.13
CA GLU A 349 -2.15 26.30 -7.51
C GLU A 349 -1.73 27.64 -8.15
N SER A 350 -2.64 28.60 -8.22
CA SER A 350 -2.47 29.92 -8.83
C SER A 350 -2.41 31.04 -7.80
N ARG A 351 -1.64 30.88 -6.71
CA ARG A 351 -1.21 32.02 -5.90
C ARG A 351 0.18 32.45 -6.34
N ILE A 352 0.20 33.30 -7.35
CA ILE A 352 1.22 34.35 -7.48
C ILE A 352 0.48 35.61 -7.01
N ARG A 353 0.87 36.12 -5.84
CA ARG A 353 0.70 37.53 -5.52
C ARG A 353 2.06 38.17 -5.67
#